data_AF-A0A8T4PX81-F1
#
_entry.id   AF-A0A8T4PX81-F1
#
_cell.length_a   1.000
_cell.length_b   1.000
_cell.length_c   1.000
_cell.angle_alpha   90.00
_cell.angle_beta   90.00
_cell.angle_gamma   90.00
#
_symmetry.space_group_name_H-M   'P 1'
#
loop_
_entity.id
_entity.type
_entity.pdbx_description
1 polymer ?
#
loop_
_entity_poly.entity_id
_entity_poly.type
_entity_poly.pdbx_seq_one_letter_code
_entity_poly.pdbx_strand_id
1 'polypeptide(L)'
;MNRIAIFGEPCTGKTKTSEEMTKKGNFKLIEASKEIIFPIASNFEKLPSEDYLLRKLPKLKKRDKKISREEARKTFSLLKENYSSDFIARALHEIYVKNSKYKSVIFTGLRGLDNAKYCRLHNDLVVYLKTNQNELVNRLCKEKGYTKQQALEELKIEQKLYNTKEIENVADLVINTHTNNVEQVSKKILSKVESWNKMCKRCVNTGKNPSITFNKKGYCNICSSYIKNLDLNHLKRELDFLKSFKGNGKGKYDLLVGISGGKDSTATLYTIKKMGFTPLAVTLDLGYLPETTIPRARETAKLLNVDYEVISIKKYIRKIDLDSYKKTVNLYEEPFTLETKIKFKKYYKTGREHYSVKCKHSPAFVRTCQLCRRMVIRSYYREALKRGVNVMILGINEWTNLSAAQKGKGYKVSGVRKLQPTKNKPPVFVFHLPFLLQRNSKDTKKILDKLDWKPPKGEDFIESNSNSCLYARSTERMAKRLLEFHPDSTRLAREVTVGFITKKEALKALGKIHPYKYTPRQVLEKAGILEKSVRRPTTE
;
A
#
# COMPACT_ATOMS: atom_id res chain seq x y z
N MET A 1 -14.30 3.63 17.60
CA MET A 1 -14.37 2.41 18.41
C MET A 1 -13.95 1.25 17.53
N ASN A 2 -12.92 0.50 17.95
CA ASN A 2 -12.59 -0.77 17.28
C ASN A 2 -13.61 -1.78 17.77
N ARG A 3 -14.57 -2.17 16.93
CA ARG A 3 -15.56 -3.20 17.30
C ARG A 3 -14.87 -4.55 17.17
N ILE A 4 -14.87 -5.35 18.23
CA ILE A 4 -14.33 -6.71 18.19
C ILE A 4 -15.50 -7.65 17.87
N ALA A 5 -15.30 -8.64 17.02
CA ALA A 5 -16.21 -9.77 16.93
C ALA A 5 -15.47 -11.06 17.26
N ILE A 6 -15.70 -11.59 18.46
CA ILE A 6 -15.05 -12.81 18.90
C ILE A 6 -15.95 -13.98 18.54
N PHE A 7 -15.43 -14.78 17.62
CA PHE A 7 -16.01 -16.02 17.18
C PHE A 7 -15.52 -17.18 18.05
N GLY A 8 -16.43 -18.07 18.42
CA GLY A 8 -16.12 -19.22 19.26
C GLY A 8 -16.31 -20.54 18.53
N GLU A 9 -15.26 -21.35 18.55
CA GLU A 9 -15.44 -22.78 18.83
C GLU A 9 -15.67 -22.92 20.33
N PRO A 10 -16.55 -23.82 20.79
CA PRO A 10 -16.75 -24.03 22.21
C PRO A 10 -15.44 -24.43 22.93
N CYS A 11 -15.34 -24.13 24.23
CA CYS A 11 -14.28 -24.66 25.11
C CYS A 11 -12.84 -24.13 24.85
N THR A 12 -12.65 -22.98 24.18
CA THR A 12 -11.31 -22.45 23.81
C THR A 12 -10.81 -21.26 24.63
N GLY A 13 -11.48 -20.87 25.72
CA GLY A 13 -11.06 -19.72 26.56
C GLY A 13 -11.24 -18.33 25.90
N LYS A 14 -11.88 -18.29 24.73
CA LYS A 14 -12.12 -17.09 23.90
C LYS A 14 -12.98 -16.05 24.62
N THR A 15 -14.04 -16.46 25.33
CA THR A 15 -14.93 -15.55 26.08
C THR A 15 -14.17 -14.79 27.17
N LYS A 16 -13.38 -15.48 27.99
CA LYS A 16 -12.56 -14.85 29.04
C LYS A 16 -11.54 -13.86 28.48
N THR A 17 -10.90 -14.20 27.35
CA THR A 17 -10.00 -13.28 26.62
C THR A 17 -10.75 -12.04 26.11
N SER A 18 -11.98 -12.22 25.64
CA SER A 18 -12.83 -11.13 25.17
C SER A 18 -13.22 -10.17 26.30
N GLU A 19 -13.64 -10.73 27.43
CA GLU A 19 -14.02 -9.98 28.63
C GLU A 19 -12.83 -9.17 29.14
N GLU A 20 -11.64 -9.79 29.23
CA GLU A 20 -10.41 -9.12 29.64
C GLU A 20 -10.03 -7.97 28.71
N MET A 21 -10.14 -8.17 27.39
CA MET A 21 -9.92 -7.09 26.42
C MET A 21 -10.95 -5.97 26.54
N THR A 22 -12.22 -6.29 26.85
CA THR A 22 -13.30 -5.32 27.04
C THR A 22 -13.07 -4.46 28.29
N LYS A 23 -12.48 -5.02 29.36
CA LYS A 23 -12.07 -4.25 30.55
C LYS A 23 -10.92 -3.29 30.26
N LYS A 24 -9.94 -3.70 29.44
CA LYS A 24 -8.70 -2.96 29.19
C LYS A 24 -8.76 -1.95 28.04
N GLY A 25 -9.88 -1.84 27.32
CA GLY A 25 -9.98 -0.90 26.21
C GLY A 25 -11.39 -0.70 25.67
N ASN A 26 -11.52 0.18 24.67
CA ASN A 26 -12.80 0.55 24.08
C ASN A 26 -13.24 -0.47 23.01
N PHE A 27 -13.62 -1.67 23.46
CA PHE A 27 -14.01 -2.81 22.65
C PHE A 27 -15.39 -3.33 23.04
N LYS A 28 -16.07 -4.01 22.12
CA LYS A 28 -17.38 -4.66 22.35
C LYS A 28 -17.25 -6.12 21.99
N LEU A 29 -17.74 -7.03 22.83
CA LEU A 29 -17.86 -8.45 22.49
C LEU A 29 -19.08 -8.65 21.57
N ILE A 30 -18.88 -9.35 20.46
CA ILE A 30 -19.92 -9.78 19.52
C ILE A 30 -19.75 -11.28 19.30
N GLU A 31 -20.80 -12.07 19.59
CA GLU A 31 -20.82 -13.52 19.42
C GLU A 31 -21.66 -13.92 18.20
N ALA A 32 -21.04 -14.64 17.27
CA ALA A 32 -21.70 -15.25 16.10
C ALA A 32 -23.02 -15.96 16.40
N SER A 33 -22.98 -16.76 17.47
CA SER A 33 -24.07 -17.60 17.91
C SER A 33 -25.27 -16.73 18.24
N LYS A 34 -25.08 -15.70 19.06
CA LYS A 34 -26.15 -14.78 19.48
C LYS A 34 -26.65 -13.87 18.35
N GLU A 35 -25.76 -13.46 17.45
CA GLU A 35 -26.08 -12.46 16.42
C GLU A 35 -26.62 -13.06 15.12
N ILE A 36 -26.29 -14.32 14.83
CA ILE A 36 -26.56 -14.94 13.52
C ILE A 36 -27.25 -16.28 13.73
N ILE A 37 -26.62 -17.22 14.44
CA ILE A 37 -27.13 -18.58 14.54
C ILE A 37 -28.48 -18.61 15.29
N PHE A 38 -28.60 -17.94 16.43
CA PHE A 38 -29.80 -17.99 17.27
C PHE A 38 -30.98 -17.29 16.59
N PRO A 39 -30.81 -16.08 16.00
CA PRO A 39 -31.88 -15.47 15.21
C PRO A 39 -32.32 -16.34 14.04
N ILE A 40 -31.40 -17.00 13.33
CA ILE A 40 -31.78 -17.86 12.19
C ILE A 40 -32.56 -19.08 12.66
N ALA A 41 -32.01 -19.83 13.61
CA ALA A 41 -32.63 -21.03 14.16
C ALA A 41 -34.02 -20.75 14.76
N SER A 42 -34.24 -19.54 15.29
CA SER A 42 -35.50 -19.17 15.95
C SER A 42 -36.57 -18.61 15.00
N ASN A 43 -36.21 -18.17 13.80
CA ASN A 43 -37.13 -17.45 12.90
C ASN A 43 -37.36 -18.16 11.56
N PHE A 44 -36.58 -19.20 11.24
CA PHE A 44 -36.66 -19.89 9.96
C PHE A 44 -36.63 -21.40 10.14
N GLU A 45 -37.71 -22.06 9.74
CA GLU A 45 -37.74 -23.53 9.56
C GLU A 45 -37.09 -23.94 8.24
N LYS A 46 -37.20 -23.09 7.21
CA LYS A 46 -36.50 -23.19 5.92
C LYS A 46 -35.78 -21.89 5.63
N LEU A 47 -34.57 -21.98 5.08
CA LEU A 47 -33.76 -20.81 4.77
C LEU A 47 -34.34 -20.05 3.56
N PRO A 48 -34.48 -18.71 3.63
CA PRO A 48 -34.91 -17.89 2.50
C PRO A 48 -33.77 -17.68 1.48
N SER A 49 -33.88 -16.73 0.56
CA SER A 49 -32.73 -16.35 -0.26
C SER A 49 -31.63 -15.67 0.58
N GLU A 50 -30.39 -15.88 0.19
CA GLU A 50 -29.22 -15.41 0.93
C GLU A 50 -29.21 -13.88 1.09
N ASP A 51 -29.48 -13.15 0.00
CA ASP A 51 -29.56 -11.69 -0.03
C ASP A 51 -30.66 -11.16 0.91
N TYR A 52 -31.81 -11.83 0.92
CA TYR A 52 -32.90 -11.47 1.83
C TYR A 52 -32.48 -11.67 3.29
N LEU A 53 -31.85 -12.81 3.58
CA LEU A 53 -31.41 -13.12 4.93
C LEU A 53 -30.36 -12.13 5.43
N LEU A 54 -29.33 -11.84 4.64
CA LEU A 54 -28.28 -10.86 4.98
C LEU A 54 -28.86 -9.47 5.28
N ARG A 55 -29.86 -9.03 4.51
CA ARG A 55 -30.53 -7.73 4.72
C ARG A 55 -31.44 -7.71 5.95
N LYS A 56 -32.07 -8.83 6.29
CA LYS A 56 -33.03 -8.93 7.41
C LYS A 56 -32.35 -9.25 8.74
N LEU A 57 -31.23 -9.97 8.74
CA LEU A 57 -30.48 -10.37 9.93
C LEU A 57 -30.29 -9.24 10.96
N PRO A 58 -29.87 -8.01 10.57
CA PRO A 58 -29.71 -6.91 11.52
C PRO A 58 -31.00 -6.48 12.25
N LYS A 59 -32.17 -6.87 11.72
CA LYS A 59 -33.51 -6.50 12.20
C LYS A 59 -34.24 -7.64 12.93
N LEU A 60 -33.68 -8.86 12.94
CA LEU A 60 -34.32 -10.00 13.59
C LEU A 60 -34.24 -9.86 15.12
N LYS A 61 -35.31 -10.27 15.81
CA LYS A 61 -35.33 -10.31 17.28
C LYS A 61 -34.31 -11.34 17.77
N LYS A 62 -33.42 -10.92 18.67
CA LYS A 62 -32.54 -11.80 19.43
C LYS A 62 -33.38 -12.41 20.55
N ARG A 63 -33.77 -13.69 20.43
CA ARG A 63 -34.38 -14.41 21.57
C ARG A 63 -33.26 -14.90 22.50
N ASP A 64 -33.47 -14.76 23.81
CA ASP A 64 -32.57 -15.29 24.86
C ASP A 64 -32.66 -16.82 25.04
N LYS A 65 -33.43 -17.51 24.20
CA LYS A 65 -33.58 -18.98 24.29
C LYS A 65 -32.25 -19.62 23.89
N LYS A 66 -31.58 -20.22 24.88
CA LYS A 66 -30.29 -20.90 24.75
C LYS A 66 -30.49 -22.16 23.88
N ILE A 67 -30.20 -22.08 22.58
CA ILE A 67 -30.28 -23.25 21.69
C ILE A 67 -29.19 -24.28 22.03
N SER A 68 -29.44 -25.55 21.76
CA SER A 68 -28.49 -26.62 21.98
C SER A 68 -27.29 -26.52 21.02
N ARG A 69 -26.16 -27.17 21.37
CA ARG A 69 -24.98 -27.21 20.48
C ARG A 69 -25.29 -27.95 19.19
N GLU A 70 -26.17 -28.94 19.25
CA GLU A 70 -26.63 -29.71 18.10
C GLU A 70 -27.51 -28.85 17.18
N GLU A 71 -28.45 -28.08 17.72
CA GLU A 71 -29.26 -27.13 16.95
C GLU A 71 -28.39 -26.05 16.30
N ALA A 72 -27.41 -25.50 17.04
CA ALA A 72 -26.45 -24.54 16.50
C ALA A 72 -25.60 -25.12 15.37
N ARG A 73 -25.27 -26.42 15.42
CA ARG A 73 -24.57 -27.14 14.37
C ARG A 73 -25.44 -27.42 13.17
N LYS A 74 -26.66 -27.93 13.38
CA LYS A 74 -27.66 -28.13 12.32
C LYS A 74 -27.87 -26.83 11.56
N THR A 75 -28.05 -25.72 12.28
CA THR A 75 -28.18 -24.39 11.68
C THR A 75 -26.92 -24.00 10.90
N PHE A 76 -25.72 -24.19 11.45
CA PHE A 76 -24.48 -23.92 10.72
C PHE A 76 -24.35 -24.76 9.44
N SER A 77 -24.59 -26.07 9.53
CA SER A 77 -24.51 -26.98 8.39
C SER A 77 -25.53 -26.60 7.32
N LEU A 78 -26.76 -26.29 7.72
CA LEU A 78 -27.81 -25.82 6.82
C LEU A 78 -27.39 -24.53 6.09
N LEU A 79 -26.78 -23.57 6.81
CA LEU A 79 -26.23 -22.36 6.20
C LEU A 79 -25.08 -22.66 5.22
N LYS A 80 -24.20 -23.60 5.55
CA LYS A 80 -23.08 -24.00 4.68
C LYS A 80 -23.55 -24.77 3.44
N GLU A 81 -24.63 -25.54 3.53
CA GLU A 81 -25.18 -26.33 2.43
C GLU A 81 -26.01 -25.49 1.46
N ASN A 82 -26.75 -24.51 1.98
CA ASN A 82 -27.64 -23.66 1.17
C ASN A 82 -26.97 -22.37 0.69
N TYR A 83 -25.89 -21.93 1.35
CA TYR A 83 -25.15 -20.69 1.04
C TYR A 83 -23.64 -20.93 0.99
N SER A 84 -22.84 -19.88 0.85
CA SER A 84 -21.38 -20.02 0.89
C SER A 84 -20.83 -20.27 2.30
N SER A 85 -19.73 -21.03 2.41
CA SER A 85 -19.02 -21.32 3.67
C SER A 85 -18.55 -20.07 4.43
N ASP A 86 -18.44 -18.92 3.77
CA ASP A 86 -18.09 -17.62 4.37
C ASP A 86 -19.31 -16.76 4.79
N PHE A 87 -20.54 -17.30 4.69
CA PHE A 87 -21.79 -16.60 5.00
C PHE A 87 -21.74 -15.88 6.35
N ILE A 88 -21.16 -16.52 7.37
CA ILE A 88 -21.14 -15.92 8.70
C ILE A 88 -20.29 -14.65 8.73
N ALA A 89 -19.11 -14.66 8.11
CA ALA A 89 -18.27 -13.47 8.01
C ALA A 89 -18.99 -12.34 7.24
N ARG A 90 -19.73 -12.68 6.18
CA ARG A 90 -20.57 -11.73 5.43
C ARG A 90 -21.70 -11.14 6.26
N ALA A 91 -22.43 -11.98 6.99
CA ALA A 91 -23.51 -11.55 7.87
C ALA A 91 -23.00 -10.57 8.95
N LEU A 92 -21.85 -10.83 9.56
CA LEU A 92 -21.24 -9.88 10.52
C LEU A 92 -20.86 -8.56 9.86
N HIS A 93 -20.31 -8.62 8.65
CA HIS A 93 -19.96 -7.43 7.88
C HIS A 93 -21.19 -6.57 7.60
N GLU A 94 -22.30 -7.20 7.20
CA GLU A 94 -23.58 -6.52 6.99
C GLU A 94 -24.12 -5.89 8.28
N ILE A 95 -24.06 -6.59 9.41
CA ILE A 95 -24.54 -6.07 10.70
C ILE A 95 -23.64 -4.95 11.24
N TYR A 96 -22.32 -5.11 11.16
CA TYR A 96 -21.38 -4.31 11.97
C TYR A 96 -20.42 -3.42 11.18
N VAL A 97 -20.14 -3.72 9.92
CA VAL A 97 -19.12 -3.04 9.11
C VAL A 97 -19.75 -2.10 8.08
N LYS A 98 -20.77 -2.56 7.33
CA LYS A 98 -21.36 -1.83 6.19
C LYS A 98 -21.87 -0.44 6.56
N ASN A 99 -22.46 -0.29 7.75
CA ASN A 99 -23.01 0.97 8.27
C ASN A 99 -22.12 1.63 9.32
N SER A 100 -20.86 1.23 9.42
CA SER A 100 -19.92 1.69 10.44
C SER A 100 -18.88 2.64 9.86
N LYS A 101 -18.58 3.74 10.59
CA LYS A 101 -17.45 4.62 10.27
C LYS A 101 -16.07 3.96 10.49
N TYR A 102 -16.05 2.75 11.06
CA TYR A 102 -14.84 2.02 11.46
C TYR A 102 -14.56 0.83 10.53
N LYS A 103 -13.27 0.60 10.24
CA LYS A 103 -12.82 -0.29 9.16
C LYS A 103 -12.07 -1.55 9.61
N SER A 104 -11.80 -1.71 10.90
CA SER A 104 -10.99 -2.83 11.40
C SER A 104 -11.75 -3.57 12.48
N VAL A 105 -12.25 -4.77 12.17
CA VAL A 105 -12.81 -5.70 13.15
C VAL A 105 -11.77 -6.78 13.43
N ILE A 106 -11.70 -7.22 14.68
CA ILE A 106 -10.87 -8.36 15.06
C ILE A 106 -11.78 -9.57 15.09
N PHE A 107 -11.41 -10.61 14.34
CA PHE A 107 -12.10 -11.89 14.37
C PHE A 107 -11.22 -12.94 15.00
N THR A 108 -11.50 -13.24 16.28
CA THR A 108 -10.82 -14.34 16.99
C THR A 108 -11.66 -15.60 16.83
N GLY A 109 -11.09 -16.78 16.56
CA GLY A 109 -11.79 -18.06 16.69
C GLY A 109 -12.92 -18.34 15.69
N LEU A 110 -12.78 -17.82 14.47
CA LEU A 110 -13.65 -18.07 13.32
C LEU A 110 -13.94 -19.56 13.12
N ARG A 111 -15.22 -19.90 12.89
CA ARG A 111 -15.62 -21.23 12.42
C ARG A 111 -15.45 -21.26 10.91
N GLY A 112 -14.56 -22.08 10.38
CA GLY A 112 -14.38 -22.19 8.93
C GLY A 112 -13.19 -21.39 8.41
N LEU A 113 -12.35 -22.04 7.60
CA LEU A 113 -11.31 -21.39 6.81
C LEU A 113 -11.88 -20.28 5.90
N ASP A 114 -13.02 -20.51 5.26
CA ASP A 114 -13.58 -19.55 4.29
C ASP A 114 -14.03 -18.24 4.95
N ASN A 115 -14.57 -18.31 6.17
CA ASN A 115 -14.83 -17.11 6.98
C ASN A 115 -13.54 -16.35 7.30
N ALA A 116 -12.45 -17.05 7.65
CA ALA A 116 -11.14 -16.44 7.85
C ALA A 116 -10.59 -15.80 6.57
N LYS A 117 -10.74 -16.49 5.43
CA LYS A 117 -10.32 -15.97 4.13
C LYS A 117 -11.11 -14.71 3.75
N TYR A 118 -12.42 -14.70 3.97
CA TYR A 118 -13.28 -13.54 3.74
C TYR A 118 -12.84 -12.35 4.60
N CYS A 119 -12.75 -12.51 5.92
CA CYS A 119 -12.30 -11.44 6.83
C CYS A 119 -10.94 -10.86 6.41
N ARG A 120 -9.97 -11.74 6.11
CA ARG A 120 -8.65 -11.34 5.62
C ARG A 120 -8.71 -10.58 4.30
N LEU A 121 -9.57 -11.00 3.37
CA LEU A 121 -9.78 -10.34 2.08
C LEU A 121 -10.37 -8.94 2.28
N HIS A 122 -11.28 -8.79 3.25
CA HIS A 122 -12.00 -7.54 3.55
C HIS A 122 -11.32 -6.61 4.58
N ASN A 123 -10.05 -6.85 4.90
CA ASN A 123 -9.16 -6.00 5.71
C ASN A 123 -9.40 -6.05 7.22
N ASP A 124 -9.97 -7.14 7.71
CA ASP A 124 -10.08 -7.39 9.14
C ASP A 124 -8.86 -8.11 9.68
N LEU A 125 -8.62 -7.92 10.97
CA LEU A 125 -7.54 -8.57 11.68
C LEU A 125 -8.03 -9.95 12.14
N VAL A 126 -7.51 -11.02 11.54
CA VAL A 126 -7.87 -12.39 11.95
C VAL A 126 -6.87 -12.90 12.97
N VAL A 127 -7.36 -13.31 14.13
CA VAL A 127 -6.56 -13.88 15.21
C VAL A 127 -6.96 -15.33 15.44
N TYR A 128 -5.99 -16.24 15.36
CA TYR A 128 -6.22 -17.65 15.63
C TYR A 128 -5.67 -18.01 17.02
N LEU A 129 -6.57 -18.38 17.94
CA LEU A 129 -6.19 -18.89 19.26
C LEU A 129 -6.06 -20.40 19.16
N LYS A 130 -4.82 -20.89 19.14
CA LYS A 130 -4.49 -22.30 19.02
C LYS A 130 -4.46 -22.93 20.41
N THR A 131 -5.32 -23.92 20.62
CA THR A 131 -5.40 -24.68 21.88
C THR A 131 -4.95 -26.12 21.62
N ASN A 132 -4.23 -26.72 22.57
CA ASN A 132 -3.82 -28.11 22.46
C ASN A 132 -5.06 -29.03 22.49
N GLN A 133 -5.06 -30.07 21.65
CA GLN A 133 -6.12 -31.07 21.59
C GLN A 133 -6.42 -31.71 22.96
N ASN A 134 -5.40 -32.02 23.76
CA ASN A 134 -5.59 -32.62 25.09
C ASN A 134 -6.35 -31.68 26.03
N GLU A 135 -6.07 -30.37 25.98
CA GLU A 135 -6.82 -29.39 26.77
C GLU A 135 -8.27 -29.23 26.28
N LEU A 136 -8.48 -29.26 24.95
CA LEU A 136 -9.82 -29.20 24.38
C LEU A 136 -10.65 -30.41 24.80
N VAL A 137 -10.05 -31.61 24.75
CA VAL A 137 -10.65 -32.85 25.24
C VAL A 137 -11.00 -32.72 26.72
N ASN A 138 -10.05 -32.33 27.57
CA ASN A 138 -10.29 -32.18 29.01
C ASN A 138 -11.40 -31.17 29.32
N ARG A 139 -11.46 -30.06 28.58
CA ARG A 139 -12.53 -29.06 28.74
C ARG A 139 -13.89 -29.59 28.29
N LEU A 140 -13.95 -30.33 27.17
CA LEU A 140 -15.19 -30.97 26.74
C LEU A 140 -15.68 -32.01 27.76
N CYS A 141 -14.77 -32.84 28.28
CA CYS A 141 -15.11 -33.78 29.36
C CYS A 141 -15.65 -33.04 30.59
N LYS A 142 -15.00 -31.96 31.02
CA LYS A 142 -15.40 -31.18 32.21
C LYS A 142 -16.69 -30.40 32.03
N GLU A 143 -16.87 -29.72 30.91
CA GLU A 143 -18.02 -28.82 30.68
C GLU A 143 -19.28 -29.56 30.21
N LYS A 144 -19.12 -30.76 29.63
CA LYS A 144 -20.22 -31.51 28.98
C LYS A 144 -20.39 -32.94 29.49
N GLY A 145 -19.52 -33.42 30.39
CA GLY A 145 -19.57 -34.79 30.89
C GLY A 145 -19.19 -35.84 29.84
N TYR A 146 -18.52 -35.45 28.75
CA TYR A 146 -18.11 -36.38 27.70
C TYR A 146 -17.02 -37.33 28.18
N THR A 147 -17.05 -38.57 27.67
CA THR A 147 -15.88 -39.43 27.76
C THR A 147 -14.75 -38.89 26.88
N LYS A 148 -13.51 -39.30 27.15
CA LYS A 148 -12.34 -38.91 26.34
C LYS A 148 -12.54 -39.25 24.85
N GLN A 149 -13.16 -40.40 24.56
CA GLN A 149 -13.45 -40.83 23.20
C GLN A 149 -14.50 -39.95 22.52
N GLN A 150 -15.61 -39.68 23.20
CA GLN A 150 -16.66 -38.77 22.70
C GLN A 150 -16.09 -37.37 22.41
N ALA A 151 -15.24 -36.84 23.31
CA ALA A 151 -14.59 -35.55 23.10
C ALA A 151 -13.60 -35.56 21.91
N LEU A 152 -12.92 -36.67 21.63
CA LEU A 152 -12.03 -36.79 20.47
C LEU A 152 -12.80 -36.89 19.15
N GLU A 153 -13.88 -37.67 19.10
CA GLU A 153 -14.77 -37.75 17.94
C GLU A 153 -15.40 -36.39 17.63
N GLU A 154 -15.80 -35.68 18.68
CA GLU A 154 -16.34 -34.32 18.59
C GLU A 154 -15.37 -33.36 17.91
N LEU A 155 -14.10 -33.36 18.34
CA LEU A 155 -13.07 -32.51 17.72
C LEU A 155 -12.76 -32.92 16.27
N LYS A 156 -12.85 -34.21 15.92
CA LYS A 156 -12.69 -34.67 14.53
C LYS A 156 -13.82 -34.15 13.63
N ILE A 157 -15.06 -34.21 14.11
CA ILE A 157 -16.23 -33.69 13.38
C ILE A 157 -16.07 -32.19 13.14
N GLU A 158 -15.71 -31.42 14.17
CA GLU A 158 -15.48 -29.97 14.04
C GLU A 158 -14.34 -29.65 13.06
N GLN A 159 -13.22 -30.38 13.13
CA GLN A 159 -12.11 -30.21 12.20
C GLN A 159 -12.54 -30.48 10.74
N LYS A 160 -13.37 -31.51 10.49
CA LYS A 160 -13.89 -31.84 9.15
C LYS A 160 -14.85 -30.76 8.64
N LEU A 161 -15.70 -30.23 9.52
CA LEU A 161 -16.70 -29.20 9.16
C LEU A 161 -16.07 -27.83 8.89
N TYR A 162 -15.09 -27.43 9.71
CA TYR A 162 -14.57 -26.07 9.77
C TYR A 162 -13.14 -25.90 9.24
N ASN A 163 -12.41 -26.99 8.99
CA ASN A 163 -11.03 -26.95 8.51
C ASN A 163 -10.11 -26.01 9.33
N THR A 164 -10.16 -26.12 10.66
CA THR A 164 -9.60 -25.11 11.56
C THR A 164 -8.07 -25.09 11.59
N LYS A 165 -7.42 -26.23 11.36
CA LYS A 165 -5.96 -26.32 11.12
C LYS A 165 -5.44 -25.36 10.04
N GLU A 166 -6.18 -25.15 8.94
CA GLU A 166 -5.72 -24.26 7.86
C GLU A 166 -5.87 -22.78 8.18
N ILE A 167 -6.65 -22.42 9.20
CA ILE A 167 -6.83 -21.03 9.65
C ILE A 167 -5.48 -20.42 10.09
N GLU A 168 -4.59 -21.24 10.66
CA GLU A 168 -3.25 -20.83 11.07
C GLU A 168 -2.45 -20.20 9.91
N ASN A 169 -2.66 -20.68 8.68
CA ASN A 169 -1.95 -20.22 7.49
C ASN A 169 -2.45 -18.86 6.97
N VAL A 170 -3.67 -18.45 7.35
CA VAL A 170 -4.29 -17.20 6.88
C VAL A 170 -4.38 -16.13 7.97
N ALA A 171 -4.26 -16.49 9.25
CA ALA A 171 -4.39 -15.56 10.37
C ALA A 171 -3.27 -14.49 10.39
N ASP A 172 -3.59 -13.28 10.84
CA ASP A 172 -2.61 -12.20 11.07
C ASP A 172 -1.77 -12.41 12.33
N LEU A 173 -2.32 -13.18 13.27
CA LEU A 173 -1.73 -13.48 14.56
C LEU A 173 -2.21 -14.84 15.04
N VAL A 174 -1.28 -15.73 15.34
CA VAL A 174 -1.53 -17.04 15.93
C VAL A 174 -1.00 -17.01 17.37
N ILE A 175 -1.83 -17.38 18.34
CA ILE A 175 -1.43 -17.39 19.77
C ILE A 175 -1.78 -18.75 20.36
N ASN A 176 -0.76 -19.43 20.91
CA ASN A 176 -0.96 -20.67 21.66
C ASN A 176 -1.51 -20.37 23.06
N THR A 177 -2.71 -20.85 23.37
CA THR A 177 -3.35 -20.64 24.68
C THR A 177 -2.77 -21.52 25.78
N HIS A 178 -2.01 -22.56 25.43
CA HIS A 178 -1.32 -23.43 26.38
C HIS A 178 -0.16 -22.70 27.09
N THR A 179 0.61 -21.90 26.33
CA THR A 179 1.79 -21.20 26.86
C THR A 179 1.50 -19.75 27.24
N ASN A 180 0.24 -19.32 27.18
CA ASN A 180 -0.15 -17.94 27.43
C ASN A 180 -1.44 -17.89 28.24
N ASN A 181 -1.40 -17.21 29.39
CA ASN A 181 -2.61 -16.94 30.16
C ASN A 181 -3.49 -15.87 29.45
N VAL A 182 -4.73 -15.70 29.92
CA VAL A 182 -5.73 -14.80 29.33
C VAL A 182 -5.20 -13.35 29.21
N GLU A 183 -4.47 -12.87 30.21
CA GLU A 183 -3.89 -11.53 30.20
C GLU A 183 -2.79 -11.38 29.13
N GLN A 184 -1.90 -12.36 29.02
CA GLN A 184 -0.84 -12.39 28.00
C GLN A 184 -1.42 -12.45 26.58
N VAL A 185 -2.44 -13.29 26.36
CA VAL A 185 -3.15 -13.37 25.09
C VAL A 185 -3.76 -12.00 24.75
N SER A 186 -4.51 -11.42 25.69
CA SER A 186 -5.15 -10.10 25.52
C SER A 186 -4.12 -9.02 25.18
N LYS A 187 -3.00 -8.96 25.91
CA LYS A 187 -1.91 -8.00 25.66
C LYS A 187 -1.30 -8.16 24.26
N LYS A 188 -1.11 -9.40 23.77
CA LYS A 188 -0.60 -9.67 22.42
C LYS A 188 -1.56 -9.18 21.34
N ILE A 189 -2.87 -9.44 21.49
CA ILE A 189 -3.89 -8.98 20.54
C ILE A 189 -3.95 -7.44 20.54
N LEU A 190 -4.01 -6.82 21.73
CA LEU A 190 -4.05 -5.36 21.86
C LEU A 190 -2.82 -4.69 21.22
N SER A 191 -1.63 -5.23 21.46
CA SER A 191 -0.39 -4.77 20.83
C SER A 191 -0.44 -4.88 19.30
N LYS A 192 -0.95 -6.00 18.76
CA LYS A 192 -1.14 -6.17 17.31
C LYS A 192 -2.10 -5.13 16.75
N VAL A 193 -3.22 -4.89 17.41
CA VAL A 193 -4.23 -3.89 16.99
C VAL A 193 -3.66 -2.47 17.02
N GLU A 194 -2.94 -2.13 18.09
CA GLU A 194 -2.28 -0.83 18.22
C GLU A 194 -1.28 -0.66 17.07
N SER A 195 -0.43 -1.65 16.83
CA SER A 195 0.57 -1.60 15.76
C SER A 195 -0.06 -1.46 14.37
N TRP A 196 -1.16 -2.18 14.09
CA TRP A 196 -1.86 -2.18 12.82
C TRP A 196 -2.52 -0.83 12.52
N ASN A 197 -3.16 -0.23 13.53
CA ASN A 197 -3.83 1.06 13.42
C ASN A 197 -2.88 2.26 13.64
N LYS A 198 -1.62 2.00 13.99
CA LYS A 198 -0.65 3.05 14.27
C LYS A 198 -0.39 3.89 13.03
N MET A 199 -0.44 5.21 13.20
CA MET A 199 0.04 6.18 12.22
C MET A 199 1.22 6.94 12.82
N CYS A 200 2.21 7.25 11.99
CA CYS A 200 3.37 8.04 12.39
C CYS A 200 2.91 9.39 12.95
N LYS A 201 3.53 9.86 14.04
CA LYS A 201 3.23 11.20 14.58
C LYS A 201 3.52 12.30 13.55
N ARG A 202 4.67 12.22 12.85
CA ARG A 202 5.10 13.21 11.84
C ARG A 202 4.40 13.09 10.48
N CYS A 203 4.39 11.89 9.88
CA CYS A 203 3.97 11.69 8.49
C CYS A 203 2.74 10.79 8.34
N VAL A 204 2.37 10.43 7.11
CA VAL A 204 1.18 9.62 6.79
C VAL A 204 1.44 8.10 6.72
N ASN A 205 2.65 7.63 7.06
CA ASN A 205 2.92 6.19 7.12
C ASN A 205 2.11 5.52 8.24
N THR A 206 1.55 4.35 7.95
CA THR A 206 0.75 3.54 8.89
C THR A 206 1.34 2.14 9.06
N GLY A 207 0.93 1.44 10.13
CA GLY A 207 1.31 0.05 10.39
C GLY A 207 0.80 -0.96 9.37
N LYS A 208 -0.14 -0.57 8.51
CA LYS A 208 -0.59 -1.38 7.36
C LYS A 208 0.50 -1.57 6.32
N ASN A 209 1.44 -0.62 6.21
CA ASN A 209 2.55 -0.72 5.28
C ASN A 209 3.62 -1.66 5.85
N PRO A 210 3.87 -2.82 5.23
CA PRO A 210 4.69 -3.86 5.85
C PRO A 210 6.19 -3.55 5.84
N SER A 211 6.60 -2.40 5.29
CA SER A 211 7.97 -1.87 5.37
C SER A 211 8.15 -0.80 6.47
N ILE A 212 7.10 -0.50 7.23
CA ILE A 212 7.08 0.54 8.24
C ILE A 212 7.15 -0.10 9.63
N THR A 213 8.11 0.36 10.41
CA THR A 213 8.21 0.07 11.86
C THR A 213 8.18 1.38 12.63
N PHE A 214 7.79 1.33 13.90
CA PHE A 214 7.69 2.51 14.75
C PHE A 214 8.64 2.40 15.94
N ASN A 215 9.26 3.53 16.31
CA ASN A 215 9.99 3.63 17.57
C ASN A 215 9.03 3.90 18.75
N LYS A 216 9.54 3.83 19.98
CA LYS A 216 8.75 4.10 21.22
C LYS A 216 8.10 5.48 21.23
N LYS A 217 8.71 6.48 20.56
CA LYS A 217 8.18 7.85 20.45
C LYS A 217 7.03 7.99 19.43
N GLY A 218 6.72 6.95 18.65
CA GLY A 218 5.65 6.94 17.63
C GLY A 218 6.07 7.47 16.25
N TYR A 219 7.37 7.58 15.97
CA TYR A 219 7.88 7.92 14.63
C TYR A 219 8.18 6.66 13.83
N CYS A 220 7.83 6.66 12.55
CA CYS A 220 8.21 5.56 11.66
C CYS A 220 9.72 5.52 11.42
N ASN A 221 10.24 4.36 11.02
CA ASN A 221 11.64 4.15 10.63
C ASN A 221 12.15 5.16 9.59
N ILE A 222 11.31 5.58 8.64
CA ILE A 222 11.69 6.56 7.62
C ILE A 222 11.90 7.96 8.22
N CYS A 223 10.95 8.46 9.04
CA CYS A 223 11.11 9.75 9.72
C CYS A 223 12.27 9.71 10.72
N SER A 224 12.40 8.61 11.46
CA SER A 224 13.48 8.43 12.45
C SER A 224 14.85 8.47 11.77
N SER A 225 14.99 7.80 10.62
CA SER A 225 16.21 7.84 9.81
C SER A 225 16.47 9.24 9.26
N TYR A 226 15.46 9.95 8.75
CA TYR A 226 15.65 11.32 8.27
C TYR A 226 16.14 12.25 9.38
N ILE A 227 15.45 12.26 10.53
CA ILE A 227 15.80 13.13 11.67
C ILE A 227 17.22 12.85 12.16
N LYS A 228 17.61 11.58 12.25
CA LYS A 228 18.94 11.18 12.73
C LYS A 228 20.08 11.63 11.79
N ASN A 229 19.82 11.71 10.48
CA ASN A 229 20.88 11.85 9.47
C ASN A 229 20.81 13.16 8.67
N LEU A 230 19.89 14.07 9.04
CA LEU A 230 19.80 15.39 8.41
C LEU A 230 20.99 16.25 8.86
N ASP A 231 21.74 16.76 7.89
CA ASP A 231 22.83 17.71 8.09
C ASP A 231 22.63 18.87 7.11
N LEU A 232 22.18 20.02 7.62
CA LEU A 232 21.91 21.20 6.80
C LEU A 232 23.17 21.78 6.16
N ASN A 233 24.32 21.68 6.82
CA ASN A 233 25.61 22.12 6.26
C ASN A 233 26.05 21.21 5.11
N HIS A 234 25.71 19.92 5.17
CA HIS A 234 25.89 19.04 4.02
C HIS A 234 25.00 19.45 2.83
N LEU A 235 23.73 19.74 3.04
CA LEU A 235 22.83 20.20 1.97
C LEU A 235 23.28 21.54 1.36
N LYS A 236 23.80 22.46 2.18
CA LYS A 236 24.37 23.74 1.69
C LYS A 236 25.57 23.48 0.76
N ARG A 237 26.49 22.58 1.14
CA ARG A 237 27.61 22.17 0.27
C ARG A 237 27.15 21.50 -1.02
N GLU A 238 26.08 20.70 -0.99
CA GLU A 238 25.50 20.13 -2.21
C GLU A 238 24.90 21.21 -3.12
N LEU A 239 24.30 22.26 -2.57
CA LEU A 239 23.82 23.40 -3.34
C LEU A 239 24.96 24.23 -3.93
N ASP A 240 26.06 24.44 -3.19
CA ASP A 240 27.24 25.13 -3.73
C ASP A 240 27.95 24.30 -4.81
N PHE A 241 27.97 22.97 -4.65
CA PHE A 241 28.42 22.05 -5.69
C PHE A 241 27.55 22.11 -6.94
N LEU A 242 26.23 22.33 -6.83
CA LEU A 242 25.40 22.60 -8.01
C LEU A 242 25.84 23.88 -8.72
N LYS A 243 26.08 24.97 -7.98
CA LYS A 243 26.47 26.27 -8.54
C LYS A 243 27.78 26.19 -9.32
N SER A 244 28.70 25.32 -8.92
CA SER A 244 29.97 25.13 -9.63
C SER A 244 29.84 24.49 -11.02
N PHE A 245 28.63 24.13 -11.49
CA PHE A 245 28.41 23.63 -12.86
C PHE A 245 27.96 24.72 -13.85
N LYS A 246 27.73 25.94 -13.39
CA LYS A 246 27.33 27.05 -14.26
C LYS A 246 28.47 27.37 -15.24
N GLY A 247 28.17 27.41 -16.53
CA GLY A 247 29.16 27.61 -17.60
C GLY A 247 30.04 26.40 -17.94
N ASN A 248 29.86 25.24 -17.27
CA ASN A 248 30.76 24.09 -17.40
C ASN A 248 30.26 23.00 -18.38
N GLY A 249 29.22 23.30 -19.17
CA GLY A 249 28.79 22.43 -20.26
C GLY A 249 29.78 22.40 -21.41
N LYS A 250 29.89 21.28 -22.13
CA LYS A 250 30.71 21.20 -23.36
C LYS A 250 30.10 21.90 -24.58
N GLY A 251 28.95 22.53 -24.42
CA GLY A 251 28.21 23.19 -25.49
C GLY A 251 27.29 24.26 -24.92
N LYS A 252 26.17 24.54 -25.58
CA LYS A 252 25.23 25.62 -25.20
C LYS A 252 24.70 25.53 -23.77
N TYR A 253 24.54 24.32 -23.23
CA TYR A 253 23.80 24.09 -21.98
C TYR A 253 24.72 23.72 -20.82
N ASP A 254 24.41 24.24 -19.64
CA ASP A 254 25.10 23.87 -18.39
C ASP A 254 24.61 22.52 -17.85
N LEU A 255 23.31 22.26 -18.00
CA LEU A 255 22.62 21.16 -17.35
C LEU A 255 21.30 20.81 -18.04
N LEU A 256 20.77 19.63 -17.73
CA LEU A 256 19.40 19.24 -18.09
C LEU A 256 18.43 19.50 -16.94
N VAL A 257 17.21 19.91 -17.26
CA VAL A 257 16.10 20.02 -16.29
C VAL A 257 14.95 19.14 -16.75
N GLY A 258 14.62 18.11 -15.98
CA GLY A 258 13.47 17.25 -16.25
C GLY A 258 12.15 17.98 -15.96
N ILE A 259 11.32 18.22 -16.98
CA ILE A 259 10.03 18.89 -16.85
C ILE A 259 8.85 18.08 -17.36
N SER A 260 7.70 18.26 -16.70
CA SER A 260 6.41 17.69 -17.09
C SER A 260 5.32 18.77 -17.26
N GLY A 261 5.64 20.04 -17.04
CA GLY A 261 4.65 21.14 -16.96
C GLY A 261 3.81 21.13 -15.68
N GLY A 262 4.11 20.20 -14.76
CA GLY A 262 3.54 20.16 -13.41
C GLY A 262 4.22 21.15 -12.47
N LYS A 263 3.49 21.53 -11.41
CA LYS A 263 3.83 22.56 -10.42
C LYS A 263 5.30 22.53 -9.97
N ASP A 264 5.81 21.36 -9.60
CA ASP A 264 7.15 21.22 -9.01
C ASP A 264 8.21 21.43 -10.08
N SER A 265 8.03 20.83 -11.26
CA SER A 265 8.97 20.98 -12.38
C SER A 265 8.99 22.39 -12.97
N THR A 266 7.84 23.06 -13.06
CA THR A 266 7.74 24.45 -13.52
C THR A 266 8.48 25.38 -12.56
N ALA A 267 8.23 25.26 -11.25
CA ALA A 267 8.93 26.06 -10.25
C ALA A 267 10.43 25.75 -10.19
N THR A 268 10.84 24.50 -10.46
CA THR A 268 12.25 24.11 -10.58
C THR A 268 12.91 24.79 -11.78
N LEU A 269 12.29 24.75 -12.97
CA LEU A 269 12.86 25.38 -14.17
C LEU A 269 13.01 26.90 -14.00
N TYR A 270 11.98 27.56 -13.46
CA TYR A 270 12.04 28.98 -13.12
C TYR A 270 13.23 29.31 -12.22
N THR A 271 13.45 28.48 -11.19
CA THR A 271 14.52 28.72 -10.21
C THR A 271 15.90 28.55 -10.82
N ILE A 272 16.11 27.48 -11.61
CA ILE A 272 17.37 27.26 -12.32
C ILE A 272 17.70 28.44 -13.23
N LYS A 273 16.71 28.94 -13.98
CA LYS A 273 16.89 30.12 -14.84
C LYS A 273 17.23 31.37 -14.01
N LYS A 274 16.57 31.58 -12.86
CA LYS A 274 16.88 32.69 -11.93
C LYS A 274 18.24 32.57 -11.24
N MET A 275 18.77 31.36 -11.07
CA MET A 275 20.15 31.14 -10.63
C MET A 275 21.18 31.45 -11.74
N GLY A 276 20.72 31.79 -12.94
CA GLY A 276 21.53 32.21 -14.08
C GLY A 276 22.15 31.06 -14.86
N PHE A 277 21.66 29.84 -14.71
CA PHE A 277 22.07 28.74 -15.59
C PHE A 277 21.43 28.88 -16.98
N THR A 278 22.06 28.25 -17.97
CA THR A 278 21.52 27.97 -19.30
C THR A 278 21.06 26.51 -19.37
N PRO A 279 19.82 26.20 -18.96
CA PRO A 279 19.31 24.83 -18.98
C PRO A 279 18.84 24.41 -20.37
N LEU A 280 18.90 23.10 -20.65
CA LEU A 280 17.99 22.46 -21.60
C LEU A 280 16.86 21.77 -20.80
N ALA A 281 15.61 22.15 -21.09
CA ALA A 281 14.46 21.49 -20.52
C ALA A 281 14.15 20.20 -21.29
N VAL A 282 13.92 19.08 -20.59
CA VAL A 282 13.65 17.79 -21.21
C VAL A 282 12.44 17.09 -20.60
N THR A 283 11.59 16.50 -21.43
CA THR A 283 10.57 15.54 -21.00
C THR A 283 10.96 14.15 -21.45
N LEU A 284 11.06 13.21 -20.50
CA LEU A 284 11.36 11.81 -20.82
C LEU A 284 10.05 11.03 -21.00
N ASP A 285 9.84 10.48 -22.20
CA ASP A 285 8.60 9.82 -22.56
C ASP A 285 8.77 8.30 -22.75
N LEU A 286 7.89 7.53 -22.08
CA LEU A 286 7.74 6.09 -22.23
C LEU A 286 6.47 5.71 -23.01
N GLY A 287 5.66 6.68 -23.43
CA GLY A 287 4.41 6.48 -24.16
C GLY A 287 3.17 6.37 -23.27
N TYR A 288 3.26 6.72 -21.97
CA TYR A 288 2.14 6.68 -21.03
C TYR A 288 2.00 7.94 -20.17
N LEU A 289 2.47 9.07 -20.70
CA LEU A 289 2.17 10.40 -20.15
C LEU A 289 0.72 10.80 -20.52
N PRO A 290 -0.02 11.49 -19.64
CA PRO A 290 -1.25 12.16 -20.04
C PRO A 290 -1.02 13.10 -21.22
N GLU A 291 -2.00 13.20 -22.13
CA GLU A 291 -1.93 14.01 -23.36
C GLU A 291 -1.63 15.50 -23.08
N THR A 292 -2.03 16.00 -21.91
CA THR A 292 -1.77 17.38 -21.46
C THR A 292 -0.33 17.64 -21.04
N THR A 293 0.48 16.61 -20.80
CA THR A 293 1.81 16.75 -20.19
C THR A 293 2.79 17.48 -21.11
N ILE A 294 2.91 17.03 -22.36
CA ILE A 294 3.86 17.60 -23.33
C ILE A 294 3.49 19.04 -23.72
N PRO A 295 2.22 19.36 -24.06
CA PRO A 295 1.81 20.75 -24.33
C PRO A 295 2.17 21.70 -23.18
N ARG A 296 1.87 21.32 -21.93
CA ARG A 296 2.17 22.16 -20.76
C ARG A 296 3.66 22.32 -20.49
N ALA A 297 4.43 21.26 -20.68
CA ALA A 297 5.89 21.32 -20.55
C ALA A 297 6.49 22.27 -21.59
N ARG A 298 6.02 22.19 -22.84
CA ARG A 298 6.43 23.09 -23.92
C ARG A 298 6.07 24.55 -23.64
N GLU A 299 4.85 24.79 -23.18
CA GLU A 299 4.38 26.13 -22.78
C GLU A 299 5.22 26.70 -21.63
N THR A 300 5.49 25.89 -20.60
CA THR A 300 6.36 26.28 -19.48
C THR A 300 7.77 26.67 -19.96
N ALA A 301 8.35 25.91 -20.88
CA ALA A 301 9.68 26.20 -21.41
C ALA A 301 9.68 27.49 -22.27
N LYS A 302 8.64 27.67 -23.10
CA LYS A 302 8.43 28.90 -23.89
C LYS A 302 8.31 30.13 -22.99
N LEU A 303 7.47 30.06 -21.96
CA LEU A 303 7.26 31.15 -20.99
C LEU A 303 8.55 31.57 -20.29
N LEU A 304 9.44 30.62 -20.02
CA LEU A 304 10.71 30.85 -19.33
C LEU A 304 11.88 31.12 -20.28
N ASN A 305 11.63 31.18 -21.59
CA ASN A 305 12.63 31.30 -22.65
C ASN A 305 13.78 30.29 -22.49
N VAL A 306 13.41 29.01 -22.48
CA VAL A 306 14.31 27.86 -22.35
C VAL A 306 14.06 26.87 -23.48
N ASP A 307 15.14 26.36 -24.08
CA ASP A 307 15.06 25.30 -25.09
C ASP A 307 14.44 24.02 -24.51
N TYR A 308 13.66 23.32 -25.33
CA TYR A 308 12.87 22.17 -24.89
C TYR A 308 12.92 20.99 -25.85
N GLU A 309 13.11 19.79 -25.31
CA GLU A 309 13.11 18.54 -26.06
C GLU A 309 12.25 17.46 -25.39
N VAL A 310 11.51 16.70 -26.21
CA VAL A 310 10.87 15.44 -25.79
C VAL A 310 11.77 14.27 -26.20
N ILE A 311 12.18 13.47 -25.24
CA ILE A 311 13.08 12.34 -25.45
C ILE A 311 12.33 11.04 -25.21
N SER A 312 12.14 10.25 -26.27
CA SER A 312 11.67 8.88 -26.13
C SER A 312 12.73 8.02 -25.43
N ILE A 313 12.37 7.46 -24.28
CA ILE A 313 13.25 6.61 -23.47
C ILE A 313 12.89 5.13 -23.57
N LYS A 314 12.00 4.75 -24.51
CA LYS A 314 11.66 3.34 -24.81
C LYS A 314 12.90 2.52 -25.20
N LYS A 315 13.85 3.15 -25.90
CA LYS A 315 15.17 2.57 -26.25
C LYS A 315 16.02 2.12 -25.04
N TYR A 316 15.67 2.55 -23.82
CA TYR A 316 16.35 2.15 -22.59
C TYR A 316 15.66 1.01 -21.82
N ILE A 317 14.56 0.49 -22.37
CA ILE A 317 13.90 -0.70 -21.85
C ILE A 317 14.76 -1.92 -22.23
N ARG A 318 15.17 -2.71 -21.24
CA ARG A 318 15.88 -3.98 -21.48
C ARG A 318 14.89 -5.14 -21.53
N LYS A 319 15.31 -6.28 -22.07
CA LYS A 319 14.53 -7.54 -22.03
C LYS A 319 13.99 -7.88 -20.63
N ILE A 320 14.80 -7.69 -19.60
CA ILE A 320 14.40 -7.94 -18.21
C ILE A 320 13.36 -6.94 -17.67
N ASP A 321 13.38 -5.71 -18.17
CA ASP A 321 12.42 -4.68 -17.81
C ASP A 321 11.07 -4.98 -18.51
N LEU A 322 11.10 -5.45 -19.77
CA LEU A 322 9.92 -5.98 -20.50
C LEU A 322 9.28 -7.18 -19.78
N ASP A 323 10.09 -8.15 -19.34
CA ASP A 323 9.57 -9.29 -18.58
C ASP A 323 8.91 -8.84 -17.26
N SER A 324 9.49 -7.83 -16.59
CA SER A 324 8.87 -7.22 -15.40
C SER A 324 7.54 -6.53 -15.74
N TYR A 325 7.42 -5.86 -16.89
CA TYR A 325 6.16 -5.29 -17.35
C TYR A 325 5.10 -6.37 -17.58
N LYS A 326 5.44 -7.47 -18.27
CA LYS A 326 4.55 -8.63 -18.49
C LYS A 326 4.06 -9.23 -17.17
N LYS A 327 4.97 -9.53 -16.25
CA LYS A 327 4.64 -10.06 -14.93
C LYS A 327 3.80 -9.08 -14.09
N THR A 328 4.05 -7.78 -14.24
CA THR A 328 3.27 -6.76 -13.53
C THR A 328 1.84 -6.73 -14.04
N VAL A 329 1.60 -6.68 -15.36
CA VAL A 329 0.22 -6.67 -15.87
C VAL A 329 -0.52 -7.94 -15.52
N ASN A 330 0.12 -9.11 -15.62
CA ASN A 330 -0.49 -10.39 -15.22
C ASN A 330 -0.90 -10.37 -13.75
N LEU A 331 -0.05 -9.84 -12.84
CA LEU A 331 -0.38 -9.71 -11.42
C LEU A 331 -1.61 -8.82 -11.18
N TYR A 332 -1.79 -7.77 -11.98
CA TYR A 332 -2.93 -6.84 -11.86
C TYR A 332 -4.21 -7.36 -12.52
N GLU A 333 -4.11 -8.35 -13.39
CA GLU A 333 -5.22 -9.03 -14.06
C GLU A 333 -5.73 -10.26 -13.30
N GLU A 334 -5.00 -10.69 -12.26
CA GLU A 334 -5.46 -11.77 -11.37
C GLU A 334 -6.79 -11.42 -10.69
N PRO A 335 -7.70 -12.41 -10.50
CA PRO A 335 -8.93 -12.21 -9.74
C PRO A 335 -8.67 -11.68 -8.33
N PHE A 336 -9.63 -10.92 -7.79
CA PHE A 336 -9.52 -10.38 -6.44
C PHE A 336 -9.77 -11.49 -5.40
N THR A 337 -8.72 -12.21 -5.01
CA THR A 337 -8.75 -13.26 -3.98
C THR A 337 -7.78 -12.97 -2.84
N LEU A 338 -7.85 -13.76 -1.75
CA LEU A 338 -6.90 -13.63 -0.65
C LEU A 338 -5.48 -14.02 -1.09
N GLU A 339 -5.36 -15.04 -1.93
CA GLU A 339 -4.09 -15.50 -2.48
C GLU A 339 -3.42 -14.38 -3.27
N THR A 340 -4.15 -13.71 -4.16
CA THR A 340 -3.66 -12.56 -4.90
C THR A 340 -3.30 -11.41 -3.96
N LYS A 341 -4.09 -11.14 -2.91
CA LYS A 341 -3.78 -10.12 -1.89
C LYS A 341 -2.46 -10.40 -1.15
N ILE A 342 -2.23 -11.64 -0.72
CA ILE A 342 -0.98 -12.08 -0.07
C ILE A 342 0.19 -11.93 -1.04
N LYS A 343 0.02 -12.42 -2.28
CA LYS A 343 1.00 -12.30 -3.37
C LYS A 343 1.35 -10.84 -3.65
N PHE A 344 0.36 -9.96 -3.66
CA PHE A 344 0.54 -8.52 -3.89
C PHE A 344 1.36 -7.88 -2.76
N LYS A 345 1.06 -8.17 -1.49
CA LYS A 345 1.87 -7.69 -0.34
C LYS A 345 3.31 -8.23 -0.40
N LYS A 346 3.52 -9.46 -0.86
CA LYS A 346 4.87 -10.03 -1.11
C LYS A 346 5.60 -9.25 -2.21
N TYR A 347 5.00 -9.07 -3.39
CA TYR A 347 5.63 -8.31 -4.48
C TYR A 347 5.85 -6.83 -4.15
N TYR A 348 5.03 -6.24 -3.28
CA TYR A 348 5.30 -4.89 -2.78
C TYR A 348 6.62 -4.80 -2.01
N LYS A 349 6.97 -5.83 -1.21
CA LYS A 349 8.28 -5.93 -0.54
C LYS A 349 9.40 -6.21 -1.55
N THR A 350 9.24 -7.25 -2.37
CA THR A 350 10.20 -7.66 -3.39
C THR A 350 10.54 -6.52 -4.36
N GLY A 351 9.55 -5.74 -4.80
CA GLY A 351 9.77 -4.58 -5.66
C GLY A 351 10.73 -3.55 -5.03
N ARG A 352 10.71 -3.38 -3.70
CA ARG A 352 11.65 -2.49 -2.99
C ARG A 352 13.07 -3.05 -2.90
N GLU A 353 13.27 -4.35 -3.03
CA GLU A 353 14.60 -4.97 -3.03
C GLU A 353 15.23 -4.96 -4.43
N HIS A 354 14.39 -4.99 -5.48
CA HIS A 354 14.84 -5.23 -6.85
C HIS A 354 14.65 -4.06 -7.84
N TYR A 355 14.23 -2.87 -7.39
CA TYR A 355 14.03 -1.71 -8.28
C TYR A 355 15.33 -1.00 -8.74
N SER A 356 16.50 -1.47 -8.30
CA SER A 356 17.79 -0.89 -8.70
C SER A 356 18.03 -1.01 -10.20
N VAL A 357 18.65 0.01 -10.80
CA VAL A 357 19.12 -0.03 -12.21
C VAL A 357 20.16 -1.13 -12.45
N LYS A 358 20.83 -1.62 -11.41
CA LYS A 358 21.80 -2.72 -11.49
C LYS A 358 21.15 -4.10 -11.34
N CYS A 359 19.86 -4.15 -11.01
CA CYS A 359 19.19 -5.42 -10.73
C CYS A 359 19.05 -6.27 -12.00
N LYS A 360 19.45 -7.54 -11.87
CA LYS A 360 19.35 -8.62 -12.87
C LYS A 360 18.14 -9.55 -12.63
N HIS A 361 17.19 -9.13 -11.80
CA HIS A 361 15.92 -9.84 -11.60
C HIS A 361 14.76 -9.11 -12.30
N SER A 362 13.72 -9.86 -12.64
CA SER A 362 12.47 -9.36 -13.25
C SER A 362 11.24 -9.73 -12.42
N PRO A 363 11.09 -9.15 -11.21
CA PRO A 363 9.86 -9.33 -10.46
C PRO A 363 8.71 -8.50 -11.05
N ALA A 364 7.48 -8.86 -10.69
CA ALA A 364 6.34 -7.96 -10.84
C ALA A 364 6.50 -6.76 -9.87
N PHE A 365 6.00 -5.59 -10.28
CA PHE A 365 6.06 -4.36 -9.48
C PHE A 365 4.68 -3.84 -9.14
N VAL A 366 4.30 -3.98 -7.87
CA VAL A 366 3.09 -3.33 -7.35
C VAL A 366 3.18 -1.81 -7.52
N ARG A 367 4.32 -1.20 -7.17
CA ARG A 367 4.53 0.22 -7.45
C ARG A 367 5.14 0.37 -8.84
N THR A 368 4.31 0.63 -9.84
CA THR A 368 4.72 0.82 -11.24
C THR A 368 5.85 1.85 -11.43
N CYS A 369 5.88 2.89 -10.59
CA CYS A 369 6.97 3.88 -10.57
C CYS A 369 8.36 3.26 -10.31
N GLN A 370 8.45 2.16 -9.55
CA GLN A 370 9.72 1.47 -9.31
C GLN A 370 10.26 0.81 -10.58
N LEU A 371 9.37 0.25 -11.40
CA LEU A 371 9.73 -0.31 -12.69
C LEU A 371 10.17 0.79 -13.66
N CYS A 372 9.38 1.86 -13.78
CA CYS A 372 9.70 3.04 -14.60
C CYS A 372 11.09 3.63 -14.29
N ARG A 373 11.43 3.75 -13.00
CA ARG A 373 12.74 4.25 -12.54
C ARG A 373 13.94 3.48 -13.08
N ARG A 374 13.79 2.19 -13.43
CA ARG A 374 14.90 1.39 -14.01
C ARG A 374 15.34 1.97 -15.35
N MET A 375 14.42 2.52 -16.14
CA MET A 375 14.71 3.14 -17.43
C MET A 375 15.05 4.62 -17.26
N VAL A 376 14.23 5.36 -16.50
CA VAL A 376 14.38 6.81 -16.30
C VAL A 376 15.74 7.19 -15.70
N ILE A 377 16.25 6.44 -14.73
CA ILE A 377 17.57 6.74 -14.15
C ILE A 377 18.70 6.48 -15.16
N ARG A 378 18.55 5.49 -16.04
CA ARG A 378 19.55 5.23 -17.10
C ARG A 378 19.53 6.31 -18.16
N SER A 379 18.34 6.79 -18.53
CA SER A 379 18.23 7.88 -19.49
C SER A 379 18.80 9.18 -18.93
N TYR A 380 18.65 9.48 -17.64
CA TYR A 380 19.35 10.64 -17.04
C TYR A 380 20.85 10.62 -17.33
N TYR A 381 21.49 9.48 -17.09
CA TYR A 381 22.93 9.33 -17.32
C TYR A 381 23.30 9.45 -18.80
N ARG A 382 22.59 8.72 -19.67
CA ARG A 382 22.95 8.64 -21.10
C ARG A 382 22.61 9.91 -21.86
N GLU A 383 21.46 10.53 -21.57
CA GLU A 383 21.00 11.73 -22.27
C GLU A 383 21.76 12.99 -21.82
N ALA A 384 22.21 13.05 -20.57
CA ALA A 384 23.12 14.12 -20.11
C ALA A 384 24.44 14.06 -20.87
N LEU A 385 25.11 12.91 -20.88
CA LEU A 385 26.40 12.76 -21.56
C LEU A 385 26.31 12.97 -23.07
N LYS A 386 25.20 12.53 -23.71
CA LYS A 386 24.95 12.78 -25.14
C LYS A 386 24.94 14.28 -25.48
N ARG A 387 24.57 15.13 -24.53
CA ARG A 387 24.48 16.60 -24.69
C ARG A 387 25.67 17.33 -24.06
N GLY A 388 26.74 16.62 -23.72
CA GLY A 388 27.94 17.22 -23.18
C GLY A 388 27.79 17.81 -21.78
N VAL A 389 26.78 17.38 -21.02
CA VAL A 389 26.54 17.83 -19.64
C VAL A 389 26.62 16.66 -18.66
N ASN A 390 26.94 16.96 -17.40
CA ASN A 390 27.04 15.99 -16.32
C ASN A 390 26.04 16.26 -15.18
N VAL A 391 25.06 17.14 -15.39
CA VAL A 391 24.05 17.51 -14.38
C VAL A 391 22.64 17.30 -14.92
N MET A 392 21.78 16.70 -14.08
CA MET A 392 20.34 16.57 -14.29
C MET A 392 19.60 17.12 -13.06
N ILE A 393 18.71 18.08 -13.27
CA ILE A 393 17.88 18.69 -12.22
C ILE A 393 16.47 18.13 -12.29
N LEU A 394 15.92 17.75 -11.13
CA LEU A 394 14.56 17.25 -11.00
C LEU A 394 13.76 18.05 -9.96
N GLY A 395 12.49 18.30 -10.27
CA GLY A 395 11.50 18.85 -9.34
C GLY A 395 11.00 17.83 -8.32
N ILE A 396 11.91 17.18 -7.58
CA ILE A 396 11.59 16.20 -6.55
C ILE A 396 11.76 16.83 -5.17
N ASN A 397 10.71 16.76 -4.35
CA ASN A 397 10.62 17.38 -3.04
C ASN A 397 11.10 16.49 -1.88
N GLU A 398 11.80 15.39 -2.18
CA GLU A 398 12.30 14.44 -1.19
C GLU A 398 13.79 14.17 -1.38
N TRP A 399 14.46 13.72 -0.32
CA TRP A 399 15.86 13.32 -0.39
C TRP A 399 16.08 12.10 -1.29
N THR A 400 17.32 11.84 -1.66
CA THR A 400 17.74 10.56 -2.22
C THR A 400 18.52 9.76 -1.17
N ASN A 401 18.41 8.43 -1.23
CA ASN A 401 19.32 7.59 -0.47
C ASN A 401 20.61 7.44 -1.28
N LEU A 402 21.75 7.73 -0.65
CA LEU A 402 23.03 7.14 -1.05
C LEU A 402 22.93 5.61 -0.86
N SER A 403 23.66 4.84 -1.66
CA SER A 403 23.53 3.38 -1.73
C SER A 403 23.63 2.73 -0.34
N ALA A 404 23.00 1.54 -0.18
CA ALA A 404 23.04 0.79 1.07
C ALA A 404 24.47 0.54 1.61
N ALA A 405 25.48 0.61 0.73
CA ALA A 405 26.90 0.53 1.06
C ALA A 405 27.41 1.65 2.01
N GLN A 406 26.69 2.76 2.17
CA GLN A 406 27.07 3.85 3.07
C GLN A 406 26.34 3.86 4.42
N LYS A 407 25.54 2.81 4.72
CA LYS A 407 24.84 2.71 6.01
C LYS A 407 25.76 2.42 7.20
N GLY A 408 27.00 2.02 6.96
CA GLY A 408 27.92 1.54 8.00
C GLY A 408 28.56 2.64 8.85
N LYS A 409 28.97 3.77 8.27
CA LYS A 409 29.61 4.90 8.98
C LYS A 409 29.38 6.19 8.18
N GLY A 410 28.63 7.16 8.71
CA GLY A 410 28.49 8.50 8.10
C GLY A 410 27.37 8.69 7.06
N TYR A 411 26.27 7.92 7.10
CA TYR A 411 25.11 8.18 6.24
C TYR A 411 24.53 9.57 6.51
N LYS A 412 24.50 10.43 5.47
CA LYS A 412 23.84 11.75 5.51
C LYS A 412 22.68 11.77 4.52
N VAL A 413 21.62 12.48 4.90
CA VAL A 413 20.55 12.82 3.97
C VAL A 413 21.13 13.70 2.87
N SER A 414 20.86 13.34 1.61
CA SER A 414 21.43 14.00 0.44
C SER A 414 20.33 14.32 -0.57
N GLY A 415 20.45 15.47 -1.23
CA GLY A 415 19.64 15.85 -2.39
C GLY A 415 20.28 15.48 -3.72
N VAL A 416 21.45 14.82 -3.71
CA VAL A 416 22.26 14.55 -4.89
C VAL A 416 22.49 13.06 -5.07
N ARG A 417 22.21 12.56 -6.28
CA ARG A 417 22.52 11.19 -6.67
C ARG A 417 23.63 11.20 -7.71
N LYS A 418 24.79 10.64 -7.35
CA LYS A 418 25.87 10.35 -8.29
C LYS A 418 25.56 9.08 -9.09
N LEU A 419 25.42 9.21 -10.40
CA LEU A 419 25.30 8.12 -11.36
C LEU A 419 26.65 7.89 -12.01
N GLN A 420 27.27 6.75 -11.72
CA GLN A 420 28.55 6.36 -12.32
C GLN A 420 28.59 4.84 -12.49
N PRO A 421 28.32 4.30 -13.70
CA PRO A 421 28.22 2.87 -13.93
C PRO A 421 29.50 2.09 -13.60
N THR A 422 30.66 2.64 -13.98
CA THR A 422 32.01 2.10 -13.70
C THR A 422 32.96 3.25 -13.34
N LYS A 423 34.06 2.96 -12.65
CA LYS A 423 35.04 3.99 -12.21
C LYS A 423 35.59 4.82 -13.38
N ASN A 424 35.77 4.21 -14.55
CA ASN A 424 36.37 4.83 -15.73
C ASN A 424 35.38 5.68 -16.55
N LYS A 425 34.11 5.74 -16.16
CA LYS A 425 33.10 6.53 -16.86
C LYS A 425 32.83 7.85 -16.12
N PRO A 426 32.57 8.95 -16.84
CA PRO A 426 32.31 10.24 -16.21
C PRO A 426 31.04 10.18 -15.34
N PRO A 427 31.04 10.81 -14.15
CA PRO A 427 29.85 10.84 -13.31
C PRO A 427 28.80 11.78 -13.90
N VAL A 428 27.52 11.44 -13.69
CA VAL A 428 26.39 12.36 -13.86
C VAL A 428 25.72 12.55 -12.50
N PHE A 429 25.49 13.80 -12.11
CA PHE A 429 24.88 14.16 -10.84
C PHE A 429 23.42 14.54 -11.04
N VAL A 430 22.53 13.88 -10.31
CA VAL A 430 21.09 14.15 -10.34
C VAL A 430 20.70 14.89 -9.06
N PHE A 431 20.26 16.14 -9.19
CA PHE A 431 19.89 17.00 -8.07
C PHE A 431 18.37 17.05 -7.90
N HIS A 432 17.90 16.85 -6.67
CA HIS A 432 16.53 17.07 -6.25
C HIS A 432 16.43 18.52 -5.73
N LEU A 433 16.27 19.48 -6.64
CA LEU A 433 16.45 20.89 -6.30
C LEU A 433 15.48 21.42 -5.25
N PRO A 434 14.16 21.15 -5.29
CA PRO A 434 13.25 21.65 -4.25
C PRO A 434 13.64 21.19 -2.85
N PHE A 435 14.09 19.93 -2.72
CA PHE A 435 14.59 19.40 -1.46
C PHE A 435 15.87 20.13 -0.99
N LEU A 436 16.85 20.34 -1.87
CA LEU A 436 18.08 21.07 -1.53
C LEU A 436 17.83 22.51 -1.09
N LEU A 437 16.83 23.16 -1.70
CA LEU A 437 16.40 24.51 -1.34
C LEU A 437 15.50 24.55 -0.10
N GLN A 438 15.17 23.39 0.48
CA GLN A 438 14.21 23.26 1.59
C GLN A 438 12.86 23.96 1.28
N ARG A 439 12.49 23.94 -0.01
CA ARG A 439 11.27 24.58 -0.51
C ARG A 439 10.05 23.90 0.07
N ASN A 440 9.03 24.67 0.44
CA ASN A 440 7.71 24.12 0.75
C ASN A 440 6.67 24.45 -0.33
N SER A 441 5.48 23.86 -0.20
CA SER A 441 4.36 24.03 -1.13
C SER A 441 3.90 25.49 -1.30
N LYS A 442 4.00 26.33 -0.26
CA LYS A 442 3.66 27.77 -0.35
C LYS A 442 4.69 28.53 -1.18
N ASP A 443 5.98 28.22 -1.01
CA ASP A 443 7.04 28.81 -1.83
C ASP A 443 6.89 28.43 -3.30
N THR A 444 6.58 27.15 -3.57
CA THR A 444 6.24 26.68 -4.92
C THR A 444 5.04 27.45 -5.47
N LYS A 445 3.98 27.64 -4.69
CA LYS A 445 2.80 28.40 -5.12
C LYS A 445 3.15 29.85 -5.48
N LYS A 446 3.94 30.56 -4.65
CA LYS A 446 4.40 31.93 -4.95
C LYS A 446 5.15 32.05 -6.28
N ILE A 447 5.95 31.03 -6.65
CA ILE A 447 6.65 31.02 -7.94
C ILE A 447 5.65 30.82 -9.08
N LEU A 448 4.68 29.92 -8.90
CA LEU A 448 3.68 29.59 -9.91
C LEU A 448 2.69 30.74 -10.16
N ASP A 449 2.34 31.49 -9.11
CA ASP A 449 1.49 32.68 -9.21
C ASP A 449 2.15 33.75 -10.11
N LYS A 450 3.49 33.90 -10.08
CA LYS A 450 4.23 34.80 -10.98
C LYS A 450 4.21 34.38 -12.46
N LEU A 451 3.90 33.12 -12.72
CA LEU A 451 3.85 32.52 -14.06
C LEU A 451 2.39 32.33 -14.54
N ASP A 452 1.43 32.83 -13.76
CA ASP A 452 0.00 32.55 -13.92
C ASP A 452 -0.32 31.05 -14.11
N TRP A 453 0.48 30.18 -13.49
CA TRP A 453 0.30 28.74 -13.64
C TRP A 453 -0.95 28.30 -12.88
N LYS A 454 -1.86 27.60 -13.58
CA LYS A 454 -3.05 26.98 -12.98
C LYS A 454 -2.94 25.46 -12.99
N PRO A 455 -3.48 24.76 -11.97
CA PRO A 455 -3.61 23.31 -12.03
C PRO A 455 -4.49 22.88 -13.21
N PRO A 456 -4.23 21.73 -13.85
CA PRO A 456 -5.12 21.21 -14.87
C PRO A 456 -6.53 20.98 -14.34
N LYS A 457 -7.52 21.01 -15.24
CA LYS A 457 -8.94 20.85 -14.88
C LYS A 457 -9.17 19.53 -14.14
N GLY A 458 -9.74 19.60 -12.93
CA GLY A 458 -10.05 18.45 -12.09
C GLY A 458 -8.91 17.96 -11.18
N GLU A 459 -7.76 18.64 -11.21
CA GLU A 459 -6.59 18.29 -10.40
C GLU A 459 -6.42 19.25 -9.21
N ASP A 460 -6.11 18.71 -8.03
CA ASP A 460 -5.74 19.51 -6.87
C ASP A 460 -4.25 19.93 -6.95
N PHE A 461 -3.86 20.92 -6.15
CA PHE A 461 -2.46 21.34 -6.06
C PHE A 461 -1.56 20.23 -5.46
N ILE A 462 -2.06 19.49 -4.47
CA ILE A 462 -1.36 18.35 -3.86
C ILE A 462 -2.11 17.06 -4.21
N GLU A 463 -1.45 16.17 -4.94
CA GLU A 463 -2.06 14.96 -5.50
C GLU A 463 -1.18 13.72 -5.35
N SER A 464 -1.78 12.54 -5.61
CA SER A 464 -1.04 11.29 -5.84
C SER A 464 -0.34 11.29 -7.21
N ASN A 465 0.57 10.34 -7.44
CA ASN A 465 1.34 10.26 -8.69
C ASN A 465 0.46 9.81 -9.88
N SER A 466 -0.66 9.17 -9.61
CA SER A 466 -1.61 8.67 -10.62
C SER A 466 -2.13 9.76 -11.54
N ASN A 467 -2.09 11.00 -11.09
CA ASN A 467 -2.45 12.13 -11.90
C ASN A 467 -1.42 12.40 -13.03
N SER A 468 -0.12 12.18 -12.80
CA SER A 468 0.94 12.50 -13.77
C SER A 468 1.37 11.32 -14.66
N CYS A 469 0.85 10.12 -14.44
CA CYS A 469 1.27 8.91 -15.17
C CYS A 469 0.11 7.95 -15.36
N LEU A 470 -0.22 7.64 -16.61
CA LEU A 470 -1.36 6.78 -16.96
C LEU A 470 -1.18 5.34 -16.48
N TYR A 471 0.07 4.86 -16.39
CA TYR A 471 0.38 3.51 -15.88
C TYR A 471 0.25 3.42 -14.35
N ALA A 472 0.57 4.51 -13.63
CA ALA A 472 0.27 4.59 -12.20
C ALA A 472 -1.24 4.71 -11.97
N ARG A 473 -1.93 5.51 -12.80
CA ARG A 473 -3.38 5.69 -12.75
C ARG A 473 -4.16 4.40 -12.95
N SER A 474 -3.80 3.61 -13.97
CA SER A 474 -4.47 2.34 -14.27
C SER A 474 -4.32 1.28 -13.18
N THR A 475 -3.33 1.43 -12.30
CA THR A 475 -3.05 0.49 -11.21
C THR A 475 -3.52 0.96 -9.83
N GLU A 476 -3.82 2.25 -9.65
CA GLU A 476 -4.04 2.87 -8.34
C GLU A 476 -5.16 2.21 -7.52
N ARG A 477 -6.34 2.02 -8.13
CA ARG A 477 -7.53 1.48 -7.45
C ARG A 477 -7.28 0.07 -6.93
N MET A 478 -6.77 -0.81 -7.81
CA MET A 478 -6.48 -2.21 -7.45
C MET A 478 -5.37 -2.28 -6.41
N ALA A 479 -4.31 -1.47 -6.57
CA ALA A 479 -3.21 -1.43 -5.62
C ALA A 479 -3.67 -0.99 -4.22
N LYS A 480 -4.47 0.08 -4.11
CA LYS A 480 -5.03 0.53 -2.82
C LYS A 480 -5.91 -0.53 -2.17
N ARG A 481 -6.70 -1.25 -2.98
CA ARG A 481 -7.59 -2.32 -2.51
C ARG A 481 -6.80 -3.52 -1.96
N LEU A 482 -5.78 -4.00 -2.68
CA LEU A 482 -4.98 -5.16 -2.28
C LEU A 482 -3.94 -4.83 -1.17
N LEU A 483 -3.35 -3.63 -1.19
CA LEU A 483 -2.37 -3.21 -0.18
C LEU A 483 -3.00 -2.72 1.13
N GLU A 484 -4.27 -2.30 1.11
CA GLU A 484 -4.98 -1.72 2.26
C GLU A 484 -4.48 -0.33 2.69
N PHE A 485 -3.55 0.22 1.92
CA PHE A 485 -3.07 1.59 2.00
C PHE A 485 -2.74 2.08 0.58
N HIS A 486 -2.73 3.38 0.39
CA HIS A 486 -2.45 3.96 -0.91
C HIS A 486 -0.99 3.74 -1.32
N PRO A 487 -0.69 3.27 -2.55
CA PRO A 487 0.68 2.97 -2.99
C PRO A 487 1.64 4.17 -2.90
N ASP A 488 1.14 5.40 -3.06
CA ASP A 488 1.91 6.63 -2.92
C ASP A 488 2.07 7.19 -1.51
N SER A 489 1.49 6.54 -0.49
CA SER A 489 1.66 6.93 0.91
C SER A 489 3.13 7.10 1.29
N THR A 490 4.01 6.24 0.77
CA THR A 490 5.45 6.33 1.02
C THR A 490 6.12 7.58 0.45
N ARG A 491 5.67 8.08 -0.72
CA ARG A 491 6.19 9.33 -1.32
C ARG A 491 5.69 10.52 -0.52
N LEU A 492 4.36 10.64 -0.34
CA LEU A 492 3.78 11.76 0.41
C LEU A 492 4.27 11.78 1.86
N ALA A 493 4.52 10.62 2.48
CA ALA A 493 5.15 10.57 3.80
C ALA A 493 6.54 11.20 3.82
N ARG A 494 7.33 11.09 2.75
CA ARG A 494 8.66 11.71 2.65
C ARG A 494 8.54 13.22 2.45
N GLU A 495 7.60 13.67 1.63
CA GLU A 495 7.31 15.11 1.46
C GLU A 495 6.83 15.77 2.77
N VAL A 496 5.96 15.11 3.52
CA VAL A 496 5.59 15.56 4.88
C VAL A 496 6.80 15.52 5.82
N THR A 497 7.66 14.52 5.69
CA THR A 497 8.84 14.38 6.55
C THR A 497 9.80 15.55 6.38
N VAL A 498 10.00 16.02 5.15
CA VAL A 498 10.90 17.17 4.88
C VAL A 498 10.22 18.53 5.08
N GLY A 499 8.90 18.56 5.33
CA GLY A 499 8.15 19.81 5.50
C GLY A 499 7.66 20.45 4.20
N PHE A 500 7.67 19.73 3.06
CA PHE A 500 7.19 20.26 1.79
C PHE A 500 5.67 20.50 1.81
N ILE A 501 4.93 19.53 2.34
CA ILE A 501 3.47 19.57 2.56
C ILE A 501 3.13 19.20 3.99
N THR A 502 1.94 19.60 4.42
CA THR A 502 1.40 19.21 5.72
C THR A 502 0.87 17.78 5.69
N LYS A 503 0.77 17.18 6.88
CA LYS A 503 0.13 15.87 7.06
C LYS A 503 -1.34 15.87 6.59
N LYS A 504 -2.05 16.98 6.79
CA LYS A 504 -3.47 17.14 6.38
C LYS A 504 -3.61 17.11 4.85
N GLU A 505 -2.77 17.85 4.13
CA GLU A 505 -2.77 17.86 2.66
C GLU A 505 -2.43 16.48 2.10
N ALA A 506 -1.43 15.81 2.67
CA ALA A 506 -1.09 14.44 2.27
C ALA A 506 -2.25 13.47 2.47
N LEU A 507 -2.96 13.54 3.61
CA LEU A 507 -4.13 12.69 3.86
C LEU A 507 -5.29 12.99 2.90
N LYS A 508 -5.53 14.26 2.56
CA LYS A 508 -6.52 14.66 1.53
C LYS A 508 -6.18 14.01 0.19
N ALA A 509 -4.93 14.15 -0.26
CA ALA A 509 -4.46 13.59 -1.53
C ALA A 509 -4.58 12.05 -1.58
N LEU A 510 -4.25 11.35 -0.48
CA LEU A 510 -4.39 9.88 -0.39
C LEU A 510 -5.85 9.40 -0.34
N GLY A 511 -6.77 10.30 0.01
CA GLY A 511 -8.20 10.04 0.03
C GLY A 511 -8.78 9.87 -1.37
N LYS A 512 -8.30 10.66 -2.33
CA LYS A 512 -8.71 10.65 -3.74
C LYS A 512 -8.22 9.39 -4.45
N ILE A 513 -9.04 8.87 -5.37
CA ILE A 513 -8.66 7.81 -6.32
C ILE A 513 -9.02 8.29 -7.71
N HIS A 514 -8.12 8.06 -8.64
CA HIS A 514 -8.20 8.54 -10.01
C HIS A 514 -8.71 7.40 -10.89
N PRO A 515 -10.02 7.36 -11.22
CA PRO A 515 -10.54 6.34 -12.10
C PRO A 515 -9.89 6.47 -13.48
N TYR A 516 -9.69 5.34 -14.12
CA TYR A 516 -9.14 5.30 -15.47
C TYR A 516 -9.73 4.13 -16.25
N LYS A 517 -10.09 4.40 -17.50
CA LYS A 517 -10.85 3.46 -18.34
C LYS A 517 -10.00 2.31 -18.88
N TYR A 518 -8.69 2.48 -18.98
CA TYR A 518 -7.80 1.46 -19.55
C TYR A 518 -7.12 0.63 -18.46
N THR A 519 -7.03 -0.67 -18.71
CA THR A 519 -6.27 -1.60 -17.87
C THR A 519 -4.75 -1.31 -17.94
N PRO A 520 -3.95 -1.80 -16.98
CA PRO A 520 -2.50 -1.69 -17.04
C PRO A 520 -1.90 -2.26 -18.34
N ARG A 521 -2.45 -3.37 -18.87
CA ARG A 521 -2.04 -3.93 -20.17
C ARG A 521 -2.35 -3.00 -21.32
N GLN A 522 -3.58 -2.52 -21.42
CA GLN A 522 -3.99 -1.60 -22.50
C GLN A 522 -3.15 -0.31 -22.51
N VAL A 523 -2.74 0.19 -21.34
CA VAL A 523 -1.80 1.33 -21.25
C VAL A 523 -0.45 0.99 -21.88
N LEU A 524 0.11 -0.18 -21.60
CA LEU A 524 1.40 -0.58 -22.14
C LEU A 524 1.34 -0.96 -23.63
N GLU A 525 0.22 -1.51 -24.10
CA GLU A 525 -0.04 -1.76 -25.53
C GLU A 525 -0.14 -0.44 -26.31
N LYS A 526 -0.90 0.54 -25.79
CA LYS A 526 -0.98 1.89 -26.38
C LYS A 526 0.37 2.61 -26.37
N ALA A 527 1.18 2.38 -25.33
CA ALA A 527 2.54 2.89 -25.26
C ALA A 527 3.51 2.17 -26.21
N GLY A 528 3.12 1.08 -26.88
CA GLY A 528 4.01 0.26 -27.70
C GLY A 528 5.13 -0.42 -26.91
N ILE A 529 4.89 -0.69 -25.62
CA ILE A 529 5.83 -1.43 -24.74
C ILE A 529 5.53 -2.93 -24.78
N LEU A 530 4.25 -3.30 -24.86
CA LEU A 530 3.80 -4.67 -25.06
C LEU A 530 3.09 -4.78 -26.41
N GLU A 531 3.18 -5.95 -27.03
CA GLU A 531 2.39 -6.29 -28.22
C GLU A 531 0.91 -6.29 -27.87
N LYS A 532 0.08 -5.86 -28.84
CA LYS A 532 -1.38 -5.92 -28.69
C LYS A 532 -1.78 -7.38 -28.52
N SER A 533 -2.51 -7.68 -27.45
CA SER A 533 -3.18 -8.96 -27.32
C SER A 533 -4.09 -9.19 -28.52
N VAL A 534 -3.89 -10.31 -29.23
CA VAL A 534 -4.86 -10.79 -30.23
C VAL A 534 -6.17 -10.96 -29.46
N ARG A 535 -7.20 -10.19 -29.82
CA ARG A 535 -8.54 -10.39 -29.26
C ARG A 535 -8.90 -11.84 -29.54
N ARG A 536 -8.99 -12.68 -28.51
CA ARG A 536 -9.83 -13.87 -28.63
C ARG A 536 -11.25 -13.34 -28.84
N PRO A 537 -11.97 -13.79 -29.87
CA PRO A 537 -13.37 -13.44 -29.99
C PRO A 537 -14.05 -13.83 -28.69
N THR A 538 -14.70 -12.85 -28.06
CA THR A 538 -15.67 -13.12 -27.00
C THR A 538 -16.74 -13.98 -27.62
N THR A 539 -16.76 -15.28 -27.27
CA THR A 539 -17.95 -16.10 -27.43
C THR A 539 -19.05 -15.45 -26.59
N GLU A 540 -20.15 -15.13 -27.26
CA GLU A 540 -21.33 -14.43 -26.74
C GLU A 540 -21.93 -15.04 -25.47
#